data_AF-A0A957U7D5-F1
#
_entry.id   AF-A0A957U7D5-F1
#
_cell.length_a   1.000
_cell.length_b   1.000
_cell.length_c   1.000
_cell.angle_alpha   90.00
_cell.angle_beta   90.00
_cell.angle_gamma   90.00
#
_symmetry.space_group_name_H-M   'P 1'
#
loop_
_entity.id
_entity.type
_entity.pdbx_description
1 polymer ?
#
loop_
_entity_poly.entity_id
_entity_poly.type
_entity_poly.pdbx_seq_one_letter_code
_entity_poly.pdbx_strand_id
1 'polypeptide(L)'
;RWPEMVQSMVLIGPAGMNGSIAWPLRLMALPGIGEVLTQPDRARTAQAIRQCVADPQVVEDEDIDRAYEMACLPGAQGAFLNLLRVYAGVRGVDKRELRRLQFCMRRIHAPVLVLWGTGDNILPISAAATALTHFPNAGLIVRKEKGHLVFIEEPEWFDSTVSRFVRAPQAVLSTTVRQADAPILTPPSADTSGLLPVKLPRRVTPRAVAMASFGLVALLAIQRAWQRGGEGSGAL
;
A
#
# COMPACT_ATOMS: atom_id res chain seq x y z
N ARG A 1 16.32 -15.47 -14.05
CA ARG A 1 15.49 -14.28 -14.36
C ARG A 1 16.42 -13.30 -15.08
N TRP A 2 15.95 -12.68 -16.16
CA TRP A 2 16.73 -11.96 -17.19
C TRP A 2 16.62 -10.43 -17.04
N PRO A 3 17.32 -9.80 -16.07
CA PRO A 3 17.27 -8.34 -15.86
C PRO A 3 17.70 -7.53 -17.08
N GLU A 4 18.54 -8.10 -17.95
CA GLU A 4 18.98 -7.54 -19.22
C GLU A 4 17.84 -7.30 -20.23
N MET A 5 16.68 -7.93 -20.03
CA MET A 5 15.51 -7.72 -20.88
C MET A 5 14.70 -6.46 -20.52
N VAL A 6 14.97 -5.83 -19.37
CA VAL A 6 14.24 -4.64 -18.92
C VAL A 6 15.05 -3.38 -19.27
N GLN A 7 14.61 -2.64 -20.28
CA GLN A 7 15.28 -1.41 -20.72
C GLN A 7 15.09 -0.23 -19.75
N SER A 8 13.94 -0.18 -19.06
CA SER A 8 13.60 0.86 -18.08
C SER A 8 12.43 0.42 -17.20
N MET A 9 12.26 1.03 -16.03
CA MET A 9 11.19 0.72 -15.07
C MET A 9 10.45 1.99 -14.62
N VAL A 10 9.12 1.94 -14.59
CA VAL A 10 8.28 2.98 -14.00
C VAL A 10 7.62 2.43 -12.74
N LEU A 11 7.68 3.18 -11.64
CA LEU A 11 7.03 2.85 -10.38
C LEU A 11 6.10 3.99 -9.98
N ILE A 12 4.87 3.66 -9.57
CA ILE A 12 3.85 4.63 -9.16
C ILE A 12 3.52 4.33 -7.71
N GLY A 13 3.83 5.25 -6.81
CA GLY A 13 3.65 5.06 -5.36
C GLY A 13 4.05 3.65 -4.89
N PRO A 14 5.23 3.09 -5.21
CA PRO A 14 5.52 1.70 -4.87
C PRO A 14 5.62 1.49 -3.35
N ALA A 15 4.97 0.42 -2.86
CA ALA A 15 5.22 -0.07 -1.50
C ALA A 15 6.68 -0.57 -1.36
N GLY A 16 7.16 -0.67 -0.11
CA GLY A 16 8.52 -1.17 0.16
C GLY A 16 9.62 -0.12 0.07
N MET A 17 9.25 1.16 -0.03
CA MET A 17 10.17 2.29 0.13
C MET A 17 10.43 2.58 1.61
N ASN A 18 9.40 2.51 2.47
CA ASN A 18 9.56 2.61 3.92
C ASN A 18 8.68 1.58 4.65
N GLY A 19 8.69 1.66 5.98
CA GLY A 19 7.91 0.77 6.84
C GLY A 19 6.41 1.09 6.92
N SER A 20 5.95 2.18 6.31
CA SER A 20 4.61 2.74 6.51
C SER A 20 3.68 2.33 5.38
N ILE A 21 2.54 1.76 5.75
CA ILE A 21 1.42 1.43 4.85
C ILE A 21 0.10 1.75 5.57
N ALA A 22 -0.93 2.13 4.82
CA ALA A 22 -2.24 2.45 5.37
C ALA A 22 -2.81 1.33 6.26
N TRP A 23 -3.46 1.71 7.36
CA TRP A 23 -4.04 0.77 8.33
C TRP A 23 -5.03 -0.25 7.74
N PRO A 24 -5.93 0.12 6.80
CA PRO A 24 -6.83 -0.85 6.18
C PRO A 24 -6.10 -2.03 5.53
N LEU A 25 -4.96 -1.78 4.86
CA LEU A 25 -4.13 -2.84 4.24
C LEU A 25 -3.50 -3.77 5.28
N ARG A 26 -3.17 -3.26 6.47
CA ARG A 26 -2.65 -4.07 7.58
C ARG A 26 -3.70 -5.02 8.14
N LEU A 27 -4.95 -4.56 8.25
CA LEU A 27 -6.06 -5.39 8.71
C LEU A 27 -6.38 -6.49 7.70
N MET A 28 -6.36 -6.16 6.40
CA MET A 28 -6.57 -7.14 5.33
C MET A 28 -5.47 -8.23 5.28
N ALA A 29 -4.27 -7.97 5.80
CA ALA A 29 -3.23 -9.00 5.89
C ALA A 29 -3.57 -10.12 6.90
N LEU A 30 -4.49 -9.90 7.84
CA LEU A 30 -4.84 -10.90 8.86
C LEU A 30 -5.64 -12.07 8.25
N PRO A 31 -5.31 -13.34 8.60
CA PRO A 31 -6.12 -14.50 8.19
C PRO A 31 -7.57 -14.40 8.66
N GLY A 32 -8.52 -14.77 7.80
CA GLY A 32 -9.96 -14.70 8.04
C GLY A 32 -10.54 -13.31 7.80
N ILE A 33 -9.92 -12.28 8.37
CA ILE A 33 -10.37 -10.88 8.19
C ILE A 33 -10.15 -10.43 6.74
N GLY A 34 -8.97 -10.71 6.18
CA GLY A 34 -8.65 -10.38 4.79
C GLY A 34 -9.63 -10.98 3.81
N GLU A 35 -9.94 -12.27 3.94
CA GLU A 35 -10.84 -13.00 3.06
C GLU A 35 -12.26 -12.42 3.04
N VAL A 36 -12.74 -11.88 4.16
CA VAL A 36 -14.07 -11.24 4.23
C VAL A 36 -14.03 -9.83 3.65
N LEU A 37 -13.03 -9.03 4.03
CA LEU A 37 -12.93 -7.63 3.63
C LEU A 37 -12.64 -7.46 2.14
N THR A 38 -11.93 -8.41 1.53
CA THR A 38 -11.49 -8.36 0.13
C THR A 38 -12.38 -9.11 -0.85
N GLN A 39 -13.53 -9.62 -0.40
CA GLN A 39 -14.56 -10.15 -1.32
C GLN A 39 -14.91 -9.07 -2.35
N PRO A 40 -14.96 -9.40 -3.65
CA PRO A 40 -15.29 -8.43 -4.68
C PRO A 40 -16.71 -7.89 -4.47
N ASP A 41 -16.84 -6.57 -4.42
CA ASP A 41 -18.10 -5.86 -4.33
C ASP A 41 -17.91 -4.47 -4.93
N ARG A 42 -18.77 -4.11 -5.90
CA ARG A 42 -18.60 -2.87 -6.67
C ARG A 42 -18.62 -1.63 -5.78
N ALA A 43 -19.49 -1.59 -4.77
CA ALA A 43 -19.60 -0.44 -3.88
C ALA A 43 -18.35 -0.26 -3.02
N ARG A 44 -17.81 -1.35 -2.47
CA ARG A 44 -16.51 -1.34 -1.75
C ARG A 44 -15.35 -0.99 -2.67
N THR A 45 -15.34 -1.48 -3.91
CA THR A 45 -14.33 -1.10 -4.92
C THR A 45 -14.38 0.40 -5.21
N ALA A 46 -15.58 0.97 -5.40
CA ALA A 46 -15.76 2.41 -5.59
C ALA A 46 -15.21 3.21 -4.40
N GLN A 47 -15.49 2.77 -3.18
CA GLN A 47 -14.97 3.40 -1.97
C GLN A 47 -13.44 3.31 -1.92
N ALA A 48 -12.86 2.15 -2.26
CA ALA A 48 -11.41 1.94 -2.22
C ALA A 48 -10.68 2.84 -3.23
N ILE A 49 -11.12 2.91 -4.49
CA ILE A 49 -10.48 3.75 -5.52
C ILE A 49 -10.56 5.22 -5.15
N ARG A 50 -11.72 5.68 -4.68
CA ARG A 50 -11.91 7.07 -4.22
C ARG A 50 -11.01 7.46 -3.05
N GLN A 51 -10.57 6.51 -2.23
CA GLN A 51 -9.61 6.74 -1.16
C GLN A 51 -8.15 6.78 -1.66
N CYS A 52 -7.90 6.27 -2.87
CA CYS A 52 -6.58 6.26 -3.48
C CYS A 52 -6.30 7.51 -4.34
N VAL A 53 -7.27 8.39 -4.58
CA VAL A 53 -7.10 9.68 -5.25
C VAL A 53 -7.20 10.83 -4.25
N ALA A 54 -6.70 12.02 -4.60
CA ALA A 54 -6.87 13.21 -3.77
C ALA A 54 -8.25 13.86 -3.97
N ASP A 55 -8.74 13.88 -5.21
CA ASP A 55 -10.11 14.32 -5.54
C ASP A 55 -11.00 13.13 -5.93
N PRO A 56 -11.92 12.67 -5.05
CA PRO A 56 -12.82 11.57 -5.36
C PRO A 56 -13.78 11.81 -6.53
N GLN A 57 -13.98 13.06 -6.96
CA GLN A 57 -14.91 13.41 -8.04
C GLN A 57 -14.35 13.05 -9.42
N VAL A 58 -13.04 12.87 -9.55
CA VAL A 58 -12.40 12.48 -10.81
C VAL A 58 -12.53 10.99 -11.13
N VAL A 59 -12.99 10.18 -10.17
CA VAL A 59 -13.17 8.74 -10.36
C VAL A 59 -14.48 8.49 -11.09
N GLU A 60 -14.39 8.01 -12.32
CA GLU A 60 -15.55 7.71 -13.15
C GLU A 60 -16.10 6.31 -12.85
N ASP A 61 -17.34 6.05 -13.28
CA ASP A 61 -17.93 4.71 -13.13
C ASP A 61 -17.16 3.64 -13.92
N GLU A 62 -16.55 4.01 -15.05
CA GLU A 62 -15.70 3.11 -15.85
C GLU A 62 -14.46 2.64 -15.07
N ASP A 63 -13.81 3.53 -14.30
CA ASP A 63 -12.68 3.17 -13.44
C ASP A 63 -13.09 2.15 -12.38
N ILE A 64 -14.28 2.35 -11.79
CA ILE A 64 -14.86 1.49 -10.75
C ILE A 64 -15.18 0.11 -11.34
N ASP A 65 -15.82 0.09 -12.50
CA ASP A 65 -16.21 -1.14 -13.19
C ASP A 65 -14.97 -1.94 -13.57
N ARG A 66 -13.96 -1.30 -14.14
CA ARG A 66 -12.72 -1.96 -14.54
C ARG A 66 -11.94 -2.52 -13.36
N ALA A 67 -11.87 -1.79 -12.25
CA ALA A 67 -11.26 -2.29 -11.03
C ALA A 67 -12.06 -3.43 -10.40
N TYR A 68 -13.39 -3.37 -10.46
CA TYR A 68 -14.26 -4.43 -9.95
C TYR A 68 -14.13 -5.71 -10.79
N GLU A 69 -14.08 -5.59 -12.11
CA GLU A 69 -13.79 -6.69 -13.04
C GLU A 69 -12.45 -7.36 -12.70
N MET A 70 -11.39 -6.56 -12.49
CA MET A 70 -10.08 -7.09 -12.06
C MET A 70 -10.16 -7.83 -10.72
N ALA A 71 -10.93 -7.31 -9.75
CA ALA A 71 -11.12 -7.96 -8.46
C ALA A 71 -11.92 -9.28 -8.57
N CYS A 72 -12.79 -9.39 -9.58
CA CYS A 72 -13.56 -10.61 -9.88
C CYS A 72 -12.77 -11.70 -10.59
N LEU A 73 -11.57 -11.40 -11.12
CA LEU A 73 -10.78 -12.39 -11.85
C LEU A 73 -10.44 -13.61 -10.96
N PRO A 74 -10.46 -14.84 -11.52
CA PRO A 74 -10.09 -16.03 -10.77
C PRO A 74 -8.71 -15.90 -10.11
N GLY A 75 -8.66 -16.07 -8.79
CA GLY A 75 -7.43 -15.98 -8.01
C GLY A 75 -6.96 -14.56 -7.65
N ALA A 76 -7.65 -13.50 -8.11
CA ALA A 76 -7.27 -12.11 -7.82
C ALA A 76 -7.22 -11.83 -6.30
N GLN A 77 -8.27 -12.22 -5.57
CA GLN A 77 -8.32 -12.09 -4.11
C GLN A 77 -7.14 -12.80 -3.43
N GLY A 78 -6.87 -14.05 -3.82
CA GLY A 78 -5.77 -14.83 -3.26
C GLY A 78 -4.42 -14.20 -3.53
N ALA A 79 -4.19 -13.70 -4.76
CA ALA A 79 -2.97 -13.00 -5.14
C ALA A 79 -2.78 -11.70 -4.33
N PHE A 80 -3.84 -10.92 -4.15
CA PHE A 80 -3.83 -9.70 -3.36
C PHE A 80 -3.53 -9.97 -1.88
N LEU A 81 -4.22 -10.94 -1.27
CA LEU A 81 -3.98 -11.32 0.12
C LEU A 81 -2.57 -11.91 0.32
N ASN A 82 -2.06 -12.68 -0.64
CA ASN A 82 -0.70 -13.19 -0.59
C ASN A 82 0.33 -12.05 -0.65
N LEU A 83 0.14 -11.07 -1.53
CA LEU A 83 0.97 -9.87 -1.57
C LEU A 83 0.97 -9.16 -0.21
N LEU A 84 -0.20 -8.91 0.36
CA LEU A 84 -0.30 -8.23 1.66
C LEU A 84 0.36 -9.03 2.78
N ARG A 85 0.18 -10.36 2.83
CA ARG A 85 0.75 -11.21 3.89
C ARG A 85 2.25 -11.39 3.81
N VAL A 86 2.83 -11.32 2.62
CA VAL A 86 4.28 -11.34 2.44
C VAL A 86 4.90 -10.04 2.93
N TYR A 87 4.30 -8.89 2.62
CA TYR A 87 4.94 -7.60 2.84
C TYR A 87 4.44 -6.81 4.05
N ALA A 88 3.22 -7.04 4.52
CA ALA A 88 2.60 -6.28 5.59
C ALA A 88 2.30 -7.14 6.81
N GLY A 89 2.49 -6.53 7.98
CA GLY A 89 1.99 -7.00 9.25
C GLY A 89 1.27 -5.89 10.01
N VAL A 90 0.83 -6.19 11.23
CA VAL A 90 0.08 -5.25 12.09
C VAL A 90 0.85 -3.94 12.32
N ARG A 91 2.19 -4.00 12.32
CA ARG A 91 3.06 -2.83 12.56
C ARG A 91 3.46 -2.06 11.29
N GLY A 92 2.97 -2.46 10.12
CA GLY A 92 3.37 -1.88 8.83
C GLY A 92 4.11 -2.90 7.97
N VAL A 93 5.01 -2.44 7.10
CA VAL A 93 5.77 -3.34 6.21
C VAL A 93 6.75 -4.19 7.04
N ASP A 94 6.85 -5.49 6.73
CA ASP A 94 7.80 -6.39 7.38
C ASP A 94 9.24 -5.89 7.18
N LYS A 95 9.99 -5.80 8.28
CA LYS A 95 11.34 -5.20 8.26
C LYS A 95 12.36 -6.04 7.48
N ARG A 96 12.19 -7.36 7.45
CA ARG A 96 13.09 -8.25 6.71
C ARG A 96 12.84 -8.12 5.22
N GLU A 97 11.58 -8.12 4.81
CA GLU A 97 11.22 -7.89 3.41
C GLU A 97 11.57 -6.47 2.95
N LEU A 98 11.38 -5.44 3.79
CA LEU A 98 11.82 -4.07 3.48
C LEU A 98 13.33 -4.00 3.20
N ARG A 99 14.17 -4.60 4.07
CA ARG A 99 15.63 -4.67 3.84
C ARG A 99 15.98 -5.44 2.57
N ARG A 100 15.27 -6.54 2.31
CA ARG A 100 15.48 -7.35 1.10
C ARG A 100 15.16 -6.55 -0.16
N LEU A 101 14.02 -5.85 -0.19
CA LEU A 101 13.63 -4.98 -1.31
C LEU A 101 14.66 -3.88 -1.54
N GLN A 102 15.04 -3.17 -0.48
CA GLN A 102 16.05 -2.12 -0.51
C GLN A 102 17.42 -2.61 -0.99
N PHE A 103 17.79 -3.86 -0.69
CA PHE A 103 19.00 -4.50 -1.22
C PHE A 103 18.85 -4.84 -2.71
N CYS A 104 17.68 -5.36 -3.13
CA CYS A 104 17.40 -5.65 -4.52
C CYS A 104 17.37 -4.39 -5.40
N MET A 105 16.83 -3.27 -4.90
CA MET A 105 16.81 -1.98 -5.60
C MET A 105 18.21 -1.53 -6.05
N ARG A 106 19.22 -1.74 -5.20
CA ARG A 106 20.63 -1.38 -5.50
C ARG A 106 21.22 -2.16 -6.67
N ARG A 107 20.61 -3.29 -7.04
CA ARG A 107 21.05 -4.16 -8.14
C ARG A 107 20.35 -3.84 -9.46
N ILE A 108 19.40 -2.90 -9.46
CA ILE A 108 18.66 -2.50 -10.65
C ILE A 108 19.39 -1.31 -11.28
N HIS A 109 20.16 -1.59 -12.34
CA HIS A 109 20.93 -0.58 -13.07
C HIS A 109 20.16 0.07 -14.22
N ALA A 110 19.04 -0.53 -14.65
CA ALA A 110 18.14 0.07 -15.61
C ALA A 110 17.60 1.42 -15.08
N PRO A 111 17.37 2.42 -15.94
CA PRO A 111 16.70 3.66 -15.57
C PRO A 111 15.38 3.40 -14.84
N VAL A 112 15.18 4.08 -13.70
CA VAL A 112 13.96 3.98 -12.90
C VAL A 112 13.30 5.34 -12.76
N LEU A 113 12.07 5.47 -13.22
CA LEU A 113 11.23 6.63 -12.96
C LEU A 113 10.25 6.31 -11.84
N VAL A 114 10.25 7.12 -10.78
CA VAL A 114 9.28 7.01 -9.71
C VAL A 114 8.33 8.20 -9.77
N LEU A 115 7.04 7.92 -9.73
CA LEU A 115 5.96 8.90 -9.73
C LEU A 115 5.22 8.83 -8.40
N TRP A 116 4.94 9.97 -7.79
CA TRP A 116 4.26 10.03 -6.49
C TRP A 116 3.35 11.25 -6.38
N GLY A 117 2.19 11.12 -5.74
CA GLY A 117 1.32 12.25 -5.40
C GLY A 117 1.53 12.73 -3.95
N THR A 118 1.52 14.04 -3.69
CA THR A 118 1.69 14.55 -2.31
C THR A 118 0.54 14.20 -1.36
N GLY A 119 -0.64 13.91 -1.91
CA GLY A 119 -1.85 13.49 -1.19
C GLY A 119 -2.06 11.98 -1.16
N ASP A 120 -1.01 11.18 -1.40
CA ASP A 120 -1.09 9.72 -1.30
C ASP A 120 -1.41 9.27 0.14
N ASN A 121 -2.65 8.80 0.33
CA ASN A 121 -3.16 8.30 1.61
C ASN A 121 -2.87 6.80 1.84
N ILE A 122 -2.31 6.12 0.84
CA ILE A 122 -1.98 4.69 0.88
C ILE A 122 -0.54 4.51 1.36
N LEU A 123 0.37 5.29 0.77
CA LEU A 123 1.80 5.29 1.08
C LEU A 123 2.30 6.74 1.21
N PRO A 124 2.84 7.13 2.36
CA PRO A 124 3.17 8.53 2.62
C PRO A 124 4.29 9.02 1.69
N ILE A 125 4.16 10.26 1.20
CA ILE A 125 5.14 10.92 0.32
C ILE A 125 6.58 10.93 0.89
N SER A 126 6.73 10.88 2.22
CA SER A 126 8.05 10.75 2.86
C SER A 126 8.81 9.48 2.46
N ALA A 127 8.13 8.47 1.92
CA ALA A 127 8.74 7.27 1.37
C ALA A 127 9.43 7.52 0.02
N ALA A 128 8.99 8.50 -0.76
CA ALA A 128 9.43 8.70 -2.14
C ALA A 128 10.94 8.94 -2.26
N ALA A 129 11.54 9.67 -1.31
CA ALA A 129 12.98 9.92 -1.27
C ALA A 129 13.82 8.64 -1.13
N THR A 130 13.26 7.56 -0.56
CA THR A 130 13.99 6.29 -0.44
C THR A 130 14.32 5.68 -1.80
N ALA A 131 13.51 5.96 -2.84
CA ALA A 131 13.83 5.54 -4.19
C ALA A 131 15.17 6.11 -4.66
N LEU A 132 15.40 7.40 -4.43
CA LEU A 132 16.62 8.09 -4.82
C LEU A 132 17.84 7.62 -4.02
N THR A 133 17.63 7.09 -2.80
CA THR A 133 18.72 6.55 -1.97
C THR A 133 19.15 5.14 -2.38
N HIS A 134 18.23 4.32 -2.88
CA HIS A 134 18.49 2.88 -3.10
C HIS A 134 18.65 2.49 -4.56
N PHE A 135 18.03 3.20 -5.51
CA PHE A 135 18.22 2.93 -6.92
C PHE A 135 19.43 3.72 -7.46
N PRO A 136 20.38 3.07 -8.14
CA PRO A 136 21.58 3.74 -8.65
C PRO A 136 21.29 4.70 -9.82
N ASN A 137 20.18 4.49 -10.54
CA ASN A 137 19.79 5.30 -11.70
C ASN A 137 18.30 5.63 -11.64
N ALA A 138 17.91 6.46 -10.68
CA ALA A 138 16.53 6.85 -10.48
C ALA A 138 16.28 8.36 -10.53
N GLY A 139 15.07 8.69 -10.96
CA GLY A 139 14.50 10.03 -10.89
C GLY A 139 13.12 9.98 -10.27
N LEU A 140 12.77 11.03 -9.54
CA LEU A 140 11.48 11.18 -8.86
C LEU A 140 10.73 12.38 -9.44
N ILE A 141 9.47 12.15 -9.81
CA ILE A 141 8.51 13.23 -10.11
C ILE A 141 7.40 13.17 -9.07
N VAL A 142 7.18 14.30 -8.40
CA VAL A 142 6.12 14.46 -7.41
C VAL A 142 5.03 15.35 -8.00
N ARG A 143 3.77 14.91 -7.91
CA ARG A 143 2.59 15.67 -8.32
C ARG A 143 1.89 16.24 -7.09
N LYS A 144 1.79 17.57 -7.05
CA LYS A 144 1.16 18.30 -5.95
C LYS A 144 -0.35 18.07 -5.97
N GLU A 145 -0.94 17.87 -4.79
CA GLU A 145 -2.39 17.69 -4.61
C GLU A 145 -2.97 16.50 -5.38
N LYS A 146 -2.14 15.48 -5.65
CA LYS A 146 -2.55 14.20 -6.24
C LYS A 146 -2.35 13.08 -5.26
N GLY A 147 -3.19 12.06 -5.34
CA GLY A 147 -3.19 10.86 -4.52
C GLY A 147 -2.23 9.77 -5.01
N HIS A 148 -2.57 8.53 -4.68
CA HIS A 148 -1.84 7.33 -5.08
C HIS A 148 -2.01 7.02 -6.58
N LEU A 149 -3.23 7.18 -7.10
CA LEU A 149 -3.59 6.87 -8.50
C LEU A 149 -3.46 8.11 -9.39
N VAL A 150 -2.24 8.66 -9.47
CA VAL A 150 -1.95 9.87 -10.26
C VAL A 150 -2.36 9.71 -11.73
N PHE A 151 -2.35 8.49 -12.26
CA PHE A 151 -2.78 8.18 -13.62
C PHE A 151 -4.30 8.29 -13.85
N ILE A 152 -5.12 8.21 -12.80
CA ILE A 152 -6.56 8.51 -12.88
C ILE A 152 -6.77 10.03 -12.79
N GLU A 153 -6.03 10.71 -11.91
CA GLU A 153 -6.25 12.14 -11.65
C GLU A 153 -5.63 13.09 -12.69
N GLU A 154 -4.64 12.61 -13.46
CA GLU A 154 -3.97 13.36 -14.53
C GLU A 154 -3.53 12.42 -15.68
N PRO A 155 -4.48 11.81 -16.41
CA PRO A 155 -4.19 10.77 -17.39
C PRO A 155 -3.29 11.24 -18.54
N GLU A 156 -3.52 12.44 -19.09
CA GLU A 156 -2.72 12.96 -20.22
C GLU A 156 -1.29 13.26 -19.81
N TRP A 157 -1.11 13.82 -18.61
CA TRP A 157 0.23 14.07 -18.06
C TRP A 157 0.96 12.75 -17.81
N PHE A 158 0.27 11.78 -17.24
CA PHE A 158 0.83 10.47 -16.93
C PHE A 158 1.28 9.75 -18.21
N ASP A 159 0.39 9.64 -19.20
CA ASP A 159 0.70 8.98 -20.49
C ASP A 159 1.88 9.68 -21.19
N SER A 160 1.83 11.00 -21.32
CA SER A 160 2.92 11.77 -21.96
C SER A 160 4.26 11.56 -21.26
N THR A 161 4.27 11.55 -19.92
CA THR A 161 5.47 11.35 -19.10
C THR A 161 6.04 9.94 -19.26
N VAL A 162 5.20 8.91 -19.13
CA VAL A 162 5.61 7.51 -19.26
C VAL A 162 6.07 7.22 -20.69
N SER A 163 5.31 7.67 -21.69
CA SER A 163 5.66 7.53 -23.11
C SER A 163 7.02 8.18 -23.45
N ARG A 164 7.29 9.37 -22.91
CA ARG A 164 8.59 10.04 -23.08
C ARG A 164 9.71 9.26 -22.36
N PHE A 165 9.44 8.74 -21.17
CA PHE A 165 10.41 7.96 -20.41
C PHE A 165 10.78 6.65 -21.10
N VAL A 166 9.80 5.90 -21.61
CA VAL A 166 10.07 4.65 -22.35
C VAL A 166 10.92 4.91 -23.60
N ARG A 167 10.70 6.02 -24.31
CA ARG A 167 11.49 6.36 -25.52
C ARG A 167 12.88 6.88 -25.21
N ALA A 168 13.02 7.70 -24.17
CA ALA A 168 14.28 8.37 -23.85
C ALA A 168 14.47 8.49 -22.32
N PRO A 169 14.76 7.37 -21.62
CA PRO A 169 14.77 7.35 -20.16
C PRO A 169 15.71 8.40 -19.58
N GLN A 170 16.93 8.49 -20.11
CA GLN A 170 17.95 9.39 -19.59
C GLN A 170 17.61 10.88 -19.76
N ALA A 171 16.93 11.24 -20.86
CA ALA A 171 16.48 12.61 -21.10
C ALA A 171 15.33 13.03 -20.16
N VAL A 172 14.51 12.06 -19.72
CA VAL A 172 13.52 12.32 -18.67
C VAL A 172 14.22 12.45 -17.32
N LEU A 173 15.06 11.49 -16.94
CA LEU A 173 15.74 11.50 -15.64
C LEU A 173 16.56 12.78 -15.43
N SER A 174 17.12 13.38 -16.48
CA SER A 174 17.82 14.68 -16.39
C SER A 174 16.98 15.89 -16.03
N THR A 175 15.66 15.76 -16.07
CA THR A 175 14.72 16.83 -15.71
C THR A 175 13.98 16.56 -14.40
N THR A 176 14.32 15.46 -13.71
CA THR A 176 13.69 15.05 -12.44
C THR A 176 14.56 15.35 -11.22
N VAL A 177 13.99 15.26 -10.03
CA VAL A 177 14.78 15.25 -8.78
C VAL A 177 15.59 13.96 -8.75
N ARG A 178 16.91 14.07 -8.61
CA ARG A 178 17.83 12.93 -8.53
C ARG A 178 18.44 12.78 -7.15
N GLN A 179 19.09 11.64 -6.91
CA GLN A 179 19.87 11.37 -5.70
C GLN A 179 20.85 12.50 -5.33
N ALA A 180 21.54 13.08 -6.32
CA ALA A 180 22.49 14.18 -6.09
C ALA A 180 21.81 15.49 -5.65
N ASP A 181 20.53 15.66 -5.96
CA ASP A 181 19.75 16.89 -5.76
C ASP A 181 18.68 16.75 -4.66
N ALA A 182 18.52 15.55 -4.10
CA ALA A 182 17.45 15.25 -3.16
C ALA A 182 17.73 15.93 -1.81
N PRO A 183 16.89 16.88 -1.35
CA PRO A 183 16.97 17.34 0.03
C PRO A 183 16.72 16.14 0.95
N ILE A 184 17.50 16.01 2.02
CA ILE A 184 17.26 15.00 3.05
C ILE A 184 15.90 15.34 3.67
N LEU A 185 14.84 14.71 3.17
CA LEU A 185 13.51 14.80 3.74
C LEU A 185 13.52 13.98 5.03
N THR A 186 13.85 14.63 6.14
CA THR A 186 13.68 14.05 7.48
C THR A 186 12.21 13.69 7.61
N PRO A 187 11.85 12.44 7.98
CA PRO A 187 10.46 12.11 8.21
C PRO A 187 9.94 13.04 9.31
N PRO A 188 8.75 13.64 9.16
CA PRO A 188 8.12 14.31 10.28
C PRO A 188 8.00 13.28 11.41
N SER A 189 8.41 13.68 12.62
CA SER A 189 8.12 12.92 13.84
C SER A 189 6.65 12.50 13.78
N ALA A 190 6.36 11.22 13.95
CA ALA A 190 5.00 10.70 13.91
C ALA A 190 4.17 11.42 14.99
N ASP A 191 3.48 12.49 14.60
CA ASP A 191 2.48 13.14 15.44
C ASP A 191 1.21 12.29 15.34
N THR A 192 1.09 11.34 16.27
CA THR A 192 -0.06 10.44 16.40
C THR A 192 -1.34 11.13 16.89
N SER A 193 -1.35 12.47 17.02
CA SER A 193 -2.45 13.21 17.63
C SER A 193 -3.70 13.38 16.76
N GLY A 194 -3.63 13.07 15.45
CA GLY A 194 -4.67 13.50 14.48
C GLY A 194 -5.55 12.42 13.83
N LEU A 195 -5.34 11.12 14.08
CA LEU A 195 -5.98 10.05 13.30
C LEU A 195 -6.82 9.06 14.15
N LEU A 196 -7.60 9.58 15.08
CA LEU A 196 -8.75 8.87 15.65
C LEU A 196 -10.04 9.48 15.06
N PRO A 197 -10.87 8.71 14.35
CA PRO A 197 -12.22 9.17 14.09
C PRO A 197 -13.05 9.01 15.38
N VAL A 198 -13.88 10.02 15.64
CA VAL A 198 -15.00 10.04 16.60
C VAL A 198 -14.63 10.32 18.07
N LYS A 199 -15.10 11.49 18.55
CA LYS A 199 -15.26 11.78 19.99
C LYS A 199 -16.06 10.65 20.63
N LEU A 200 -15.41 9.85 21.48
CA LEU A 200 -16.10 8.89 22.35
C LEU A 200 -17.11 9.65 23.24
N PRO A 201 -18.37 9.17 23.35
CA PRO A 201 -19.32 9.79 24.26
C PRO A 201 -18.80 9.69 25.70
N ARG A 202 -18.84 10.82 26.43
CA ARG A 202 -18.31 11.00 27.79
C ARG A 202 -18.94 10.10 28.89
N ARG A 203 -19.84 9.18 28.53
CA ARG A 203 -20.38 8.16 29.44
C ARG A 203 -20.46 6.83 28.73
N VAL A 204 -19.60 5.92 29.16
CA VAL A 204 -19.68 4.50 28.82
C VAL A 204 -20.86 3.93 29.61
N THR A 205 -21.90 3.47 28.92
CA THR A 205 -22.99 2.75 29.57
C THR A 205 -22.55 1.31 29.88
N PRO A 206 -23.07 0.66 30.95
CA PRO A 206 -22.71 -0.72 31.29
C PRO A 206 -22.89 -1.72 30.13
N ARG A 207 -23.79 -1.43 29.18
CA ARG A 207 -24.00 -2.22 27.96
C ARG A 207 -22.85 -2.15 26.95
N ALA A 208 -22.14 -1.02 26.85
CA ALA A 208 -20.99 -0.88 25.94
C ALA A 208 -19.74 -1.63 26.45
N VAL A 209 -19.54 -1.70 27.77
CA VAL A 209 -18.49 -2.51 28.40
C VAL A 209 -18.77 -4.01 28.22
N ALA A 210 -20.04 -4.42 28.31
CA ALA A 210 -20.43 -5.82 28.10
C ALA A 210 -20.14 -6.30 26.66
N MET A 211 -20.41 -5.48 25.64
CA MET A 211 -20.16 -5.85 24.23
C MET A 211 -18.66 -5.97 23.89
N ALA A 212 -17.81 -5.09 24.45
CA ALA A 212 -16.36 -5.20 24.29
C ALA A 212 -15.77 -6.41 25.05
N SER A 213 -16.39 -6.81 26.15
CA SER A 213 -15.98 -7.97 26.94
C SER A 213 -16.34 -9.30 26.26
N PHE A 214 -17.45 -9.36 25.51
CA PHE A 214 -17.84 -10.56 24.76
C PHE A 214 -16.86 -10.91 23.63
N GLY A 215 -16.29 -9.92 22.94
CA GLY A 215 -15.29 -10.16 21.89
C GLY A 215 -13.98 -10.75 22.42
N LEU A 216 -13.51 -10.28 23.59
CA LEU A 216 -12.29 -10.80 24.23
C LEU A 216 -12.52 -12.18 24.86
N VAL A 217 -13.70 -12.43 25.46
CA VAL A 217 -14.06 -13.75 26.01
C VAL A 217 -14.28 -14.78 24.90
N ALA A 218 -14.86 -14.40 23.75
CA ALA A 218 -14.96 -15.28 22.58
C ALA A 218 -13.58 -15.64 22.01
N LEU A 219 -12.64 -14.68 21.92
CA LEU A 219 -11.26 -14.94 21.51
C LEU A 219 -10.53 -15.90 22.46
N LEU A 220 -10.68 -15.70 23.78
CA LEU A 220 -10.06 -16.55 24.79
C LEU A 220 -10.70 -17.94 24.88
N ALA A 221 -12.00 -18.07 24.60
CA ALA A 221 -12.70 -19.35 24.52
C ALA A 221 -12.25 -20.15 23.28
N ILE A 222 -12.08 -19.50 22.14
CA ILE A 222 -11.53 -20.11 20.91
C ILE A 222 -10.08 -20.57 21.15
N GLN A 223 -9.27 -19.75 21.84
CA GLN A 223 -7.88 -20.10 22.17
C GLN A 223 -7.78 -21.29 23.15
N ARG A 224 -8.68 -21.40 24.14
CA ARG A 224 -8.74 -22.55 25.06
C ARG A 224 -9.31 -23.81 24.42
N ALA A 225 -10.28 -23.69 23.50
CA ALA A 225 -10.80 -24.83 22.73
C ALA A 225 -9.72 -25.41 21.80
N TRP A 226 -8.89 -24.54 21.22
CA TRP A 226 -7.77 -24.96 20.36
C TRP A 226 -6.65 -25.68 21.14
N GLN A 227 -6.36 -25.27 22.39
CA GLN A 227 -5.38 -25.97 23.24
C GLN A 227 -5.87 -27.32 23.77
N ARG A 228 -7.19 -27.51 23.98
CA ARG A 228 -7.75 -28.81 24.40
C ARG A 228 -7.96 -29.81 23.26
N GLY A 229 -8.05 -29.34 22.02
CA GLY A 229 -8.15 -30.19 20.83
C GLY A 229 -6.82 -30.74 20.31
N GLY A 230 -5.69 -30.27 20.85
CA GLY A 230 -4.34 -30.65 20.41
C GLY A 230 -3.69 -31.82 21.15
N GLU A 231 -4.30 -32.36 22.21
CA GLU A 231 -3.73 -33.45 23.03
C GLU A 231 -4.50 -34.78 22.92
N GLY A 232 -5.33 -34.96 21.88
CA GLY A 232 -6.24 -36.10 21.75
C GLY A 232 -6.12 -36.92 20.47
N SER A 233 -4.92 -37.10 19.91
CA SER A 233 -4.70 -38.12 18.86
C SER A 233 -3.28 -38.66 18.93
N GLY A 234 -3.05 -39.57 19.87
CA GLY A 234 -1.79 -40.27 20.03
C GLY A 234 -1.78 -41.22 21.22
N ALA A 235 -2.63 -42.26 21.20
CA ALA A 235 -2.38 -43.56 21.84
C ALA A 235 -3.52 -44.54 21.53
N LEU A 236 -3.12 -45.69 20.97
CA LEU A 236 -3.83 -46.95 20.68
C LEU A 236 -4.71 -46.99 19.44
#